data_AF-A0ABD3VLL4-F1
#
_entry.id   AF-A0ABD3VLL4-F1
#
_cell.length_a   1.000
_cell.length_b   1.000
_cell.length_c   1.000
_cell.angle_alpha   90.00
_cell.angle_beta   90.00
_cell.angle_gamma   90.00
#
_symmetry.space_group_name_H-M   'P 1'
#
loop_
_entity.id
_entity.type
_entity.pdbx_description
1 polymer ?
#
loop_
_entity_poly.entity_id
_entity_poly.type
_entity_poly.pdbx_seq_one_letter_code
_entity_poly.pdbx_strand_id
1 'polypeptide(L)'
;MGKVSKVWVHAERLNNNNTCCKLCELVLSAKGGNTSTLRKHLVGTHHIEVNKNDSTNSTPSTSSFLVGKPKLSKARTLQIDRRIAAFITQDGRPISNVDGEGFKSLINFLKPEYDIESRITTALIKE
;
A
#
# COMPACT_ATOMS: atom_id res chain seq x y z
N MET A 1 13.29 5.36 -28.32
CA MET A 1 14.10 5.01 -27.13
C MET A 1 13.36 5.48 -25.88
N GLY A 2 12.81 4.57 -25.07
CA GLY A 2 12.02 4.92 -23.87
C GLY A 2 12.91 5.37 -22.70
N LYS A 3 12.45 6.35 -21.92
CA LYS A 3 13.16 6.83 -20.71
C LYS A 3 13.23 5.71 -19.67
N VAL A 4 14.42 5.16 -19.47
CA VAL A 4 14.67 4.25 -18.35
C VAL A 4 14.83 5.05 -17.05
N SER A 5 14.20 4.60 -15.98
CA SER A 5 14.28 5.26 -14.66
C SER A 5 15.72 5.23 -14.13
N LYS A 6 16.19 6.33 -13.51
CA LYS A 6 17.53 6.47 -12.90
C LYS A 6 17.89 5.35 -11.91
N VAL A 7 16.88 4.69 -11.34
CA VAL A 7 17.05 3.54 -10.44
C VAL A 7 17.81 2.36 -11.07
N TRP A 8 17.72 2.21 -12.40
CA TRP A 8 18.36 1.13 -13.16
C TRP A 8 19.87 1.32 -13.33
N VAL A 9 20.43 2.44 -12.89
CA VAL A 9 21.89 2.63 -12.83
C VAL A 9 22.51 1.65 -11.82
N HIS A 10 21.80 1.35 -10.73
CA HIS A 10 22.30 0.54 -9.61
C HIS A 10 21.84 -0.93 -9.65
N ALA A 11 21.13 -1.34 -10.69
CA ALA A 11 20.61 -2.70 -10.81
C ALA A 11 20.65 -3.20 -12.24
N GLU A 12 20.70 -4.51 -12.38
CA GLU A 12 20.64 -5.21 -13.65
C GLU A 12 19.42 -6.12 -13.70
N ARG A 13 18.80 -6.24 -14.88
CA ARG A 13 17.64 -7.10 -15.05
C ARG A 13 18.11 -8.52 -15.33
N LEU A 14 17.78 -9.45 -14.44
CA LEU A 14 18.15 -10.86 -14.60
C LEU A 14 17.12 -11.60 -15.45
N ASN A 15 15.83 -11.39 -15.16
CA ASN A 15 14.73 -11.95 -15.94
C ASN A 15 13.50 -11.03 -15.87
N ASN A 16 12.36 -11.49 -16.43
CA ASN A 16 11.14 -10.68 -16.47
C ASN A 16 10.60 -10.27 -15.09
N ASN A 17 10.98 -11.02 -14.05
CA ASN A 17 10.46 -10.86 -12.70
C ASN A 17 11.52 -10.50 -11.65
N ASN A 18 12.80 -10.59 -11.99
CA ASN A 18 13.91 -10.47 -11.04
C ASN A 18 14.99 -9.52 -11.57
N THR A 19 15.65 -8.85 -10.64
CA THR A 19 16.73 -7.90 -10.86
C THR A 19 17.83 -8.12 -9.85
N CYS A 20 19.08 -8.01 -10.26
CA CYS A 20 20.24 -8.07 -9.38
C CYS A 20 20.69 -6.65 -9.00
N CYS A 21 20.96 -6.40 -7.72
CA CYS A 21 21.60 -5.16 -7.29
C CYS A 21 23.10 -5.20 -7.62
N LYS A 22 23.64 -4.16 -8.24
CA LYS A 22 25.07 -4.11 -8.60
C LYS A 22 26.00 -3.81 -7.42
N LEU A 23 25.44 -3.40 -6.28
CA LEU A 23 26.21 -2.97 -5.10
C LEU A 23 26.36 -4.08 -4.05
N CYS A 24 25.43 -5.03 -4.01
CA CYS A 24 25.44 -6.14 -3.05
C CYS A 24 25.05 -7.49 -3.66
N GLU A 25 24.86 -7.55 -4.98
CA GLU A 25 24.50 -8.77 -5.73
C GLU A 25 23.17 -9.42 -5.29
N LEU A 26 22.38 -8.72 -4.48
CA LEU A 26 21.10 -9.20 -4.00
C LEU A 26 20.09 -9.27 -5.15
N VAL A 27 19.47 -10.43 -5.32
CA VAL A 27 18.39 -10.64 -6.29
C VAL A 27 17.06 -10.21 -5.69
N LEU A 28 16.40 -9.24 -6.32
CA LEU A 28 15.14 -8.64 -5.92
C LEU A 28 14.06 -8.93 -6.95
N SER A 29 12.81 -9.04 -6.49
CA SER A 29 11.67 -9.17 -7.40
C SER A 29 11.25 -7.80 -7.97
N ALA A 30 11.14 -7.73 -9.30
CA ALA A 30 10.71 -6.61 -10.12
C ALA A 30 9.63 -7.05 -11.14
N LYS A 31 8.63 -7.81 -10.68
CA LYS A 31 7.51 -8.28 -11.50
C LYS A 31 6.87 -7.13 -12.30
N GLY A 32 6.81 -7.28 -13.62
CA GLY A 32 6.21 -6.27 -14.51
C GLY A 32 7.02 -4.98 -14.66
N GLY A 33 8.33 -4.98 -14.33
CA GLY A 33 9.19 -3.82 -14.50
C GLY A 33 9.00 -2.73 -13.44
N ASN A 34 8.32 -3.03 -12.33
CA ASN A 34 8.19 -2.11 -11.22
C ASN A 34 9.53 -1.95 -10.48
N THR A 35 9.85 -0.72 -10.07
CA THR A 35 11.13 -0.39 -9.42
C THR A 35 10.98 -0.04 -7.94
N SER A 36 9.81 -0.29 -7.35
CA SER A 36 9.51 0.08 -5.96
C SER A 36 10.30 -0.76 -4.95
N THR A 37 10.44 -2.06 -5.21
CA THR A 37 11.28 -2.97 -4.40
C THR A 37 12.74 -2.54 -4.46
N LEU A 38 13.25 -2.30 -5.66
CA LEU A 38 14.63 -1.86 -5.88
C LEU A 38 14.92 -0.52 -5.22
N ARG A 39 14.02 0.47 -5.34
CA ARG A 39 14.18 1.78 -4.70
C ARG A 39 14.27 1.65 -3.17
N LYS A 40 13.40 0.84 -2.55
CA LYS A 40 13.43 0.62 -1.10
C LYS A 40 14.73 -0.05 -0.66
N HIS A 41 15.20 -1.02 -1.44
CA HIS A 41 16.47 -1.68 -1.18
C HIS A 41 17.65 -0.69 -1.24
N LEU A 42 17.71 0.16 -2.27
CA LEU A 42 18.77 1.17 -2.42
C LEU A 42 18.78 2.19 -1.28
N VAL A 43 17.61 2.68 -0.85
CA VAL A 43 17.51 3.62 0.29
C VAL A 43 17.87 2.94 1.62
N GLY A 44 17.34 1.74 1.87
CA GLY A 44 17.50 1.08 3.17
C GLY A 44 18.85 0.37 3.37
N THR A 45 19.46 -0.11 2.30
CA THR A 45 20.70 -0.92 2.36
C THR A 45 21.92 -0.10 1.97
N HIS A 46 21.77 0.83 1.03
CA HIS A 46 22.88 1.60 0.47
C HIS A 46 22.77 3.11 0.72
N HIS A 47 21.70 3.57 1.38
CA HIS A 47 21.44 4.99 1.62
C HIS A 47 21.44 5.85 0.35
N ILE A 48 21.05 5.26 -0.80
CA ILE A 48 20.98 5.95 -2.09
C ILE A 48 19.55 6.45 -2.32
N GLU A 49 19.39 7.77 -2.34
CA GLU A 49 18.11 8.40 -2.66
C GLU A 49 17.94 8.58 -4.18
N VAL A 50 17.02 7.80 -4.77
CA VAL A 50 16.68 7.93 -6.19
C VAL A 50 15.40 8.77 -6.36
N ASN A 51 15.58 10.06 -6.62
CA ASN A 51 14.49 11.03 -6.76
C ASN A 51 13.70 10.86 -8.08
N LYS A 52 12.35 10.89 -8.02
CA LYS A 52 11.44 10.71 -9.18
C LYS A 52 11.18 12.04 -9.90
N ASN A 53 12.12 12.55 -10.70
CA ASN A 53 11.87 13.75 -11.52
C ASN A 53 12.45 13.50 -12.93
N ASP A 54 11.80 13.65 -14.07
CA ASP A 54 10.45 14.12 -14.45
C ASP A 54 10.13 13.54 -15.85
N SER A 55 8.87 13.16 -16.08
CA SER A 55 8.21 13.10 -17.40
C SER A 55 6.71 13.11 -17.15
N THR A 56 6.21 14.31 -16.94
CA THR A 56 4.95 14.79 -17.51
C THR A 56 4.67 14.12 -18.87
N ASN A 57 3.74 13.18 -18.85
CA ASN A 57 2.72 13.05 -19.87
C ASN A 57 1.47 12.53 -19.18
N SER A 58 0.58 13.48 -18.92
CA SER A 58 -0.86 13.36 -19.02
C SER A 58 -1.34 11.99 -19.47
N THR A 59 -1.87 11.19 -18.56
CA THR A 59 -2.94 10.28 -18.94
C THR A 59 -4.11 11.16 -19.38
N PRO A 60 -4.59 11.07 -20.63
CA PRO A 60 -5.73 11.86 -21.06
C PRO A 60 -6.92 11.47 -20.19
N SER A 61 -7.47 12.47 -19.52
CA SER A 61 -8.78 12.39 -18.93
C SER A 61 -9.77 12.23 -20.09
N THR A 62 -10.23 11.01 -20.31
CA THR A 62 -11.45 10.75 -21.06
C THR A 62 -12.41 10.05 -20.12
N SER A 63 -13.34 10.87 -19.61
CA SER A 63 -14.63 10.54 -18.98
C SER A 63 -14.60 9.67 -17.73
N SER A 64 -15.18 10.19 -16.64
CA SER A 64 -15.91 9.50 -15.58
C SER A 64 -16.18 8.02 -15.90
N PHE A 65 -15.83 7.03 -15.10
CA PHE A 65 -16.23 6.77 -13.71
C PHE A 65 -15.12 5.94 -13.01
N LEU A 66 -15.11 5.91 -11.67
CA LEU A 66 -14.13 5.25 -10.78
C LEU A 66 -12.95 6.14 -10.30
N VAL A 67 -13.28 7.26 -9.64
CA VAL A 67 -12.40 7.87 -8.64
C VAL A 67 -12.20 6.85 -7.52
N GLY A 68 -11.07 6.14 -7.53
CA GLY A 68 -10.66 5.32 -6.39
C GLY A 68 -10.43 6.23 -5.19
N LYS A 69 -11.18 6.01 -4.10
CA LYS A 69 -11.01 6.77 -2.85
C LYS A 69 -9.54 6.72 -2.40
N PRO A 70 -8.93 7.84 -1.96
CA PRO A 70 -7.59 7.80 -1.37
C PRO A 70 -7.59 6.83 -0.18
N LYS A 71 -6.65 5.88 -0.17
CA LYS A 71 -6.57 4.83 0.87
C LYS A 71 -5.75 5.34 2.06
N LEU A 72 -6.26 5.14 3.27
CA LEU A 72 -5.64 5.57 4.52
C LEU A 72 -4.24 4.95 4.75
N SER A 73 -3.35 5.68 5.43
CA SER A 73 -2.05 5.16 5.86
C SER A 73 -2.20 3.94 6.77
N LYS A 74 -1.33 2.93 6.60
CA LYS A 74 -1.32 1.69 7.39
C LYS A 74 -1.36 1.94 8.91
N ALA A 75 -0.61 2.92 9.39
CA ALA A 75 -0.55 3.24 10.81
C ALA A 75 -1.90 3.79 11.33
N ARG A 76 -2.61 4.57 10.51
CA ARG A 76 -3.92 5.12 10.85
C ARG A 76 -5.02 4.07 10.74
N THR A 77 -4.97 3.19 9.74
CA THR A 77 -5.85 2.02 9.65
C THR A 77 -5.77 1.18 10.92
N LEU A 78 -4.55 0.84 11.37
CA LEU A 78 -4.35 0.06 12.60
C LEU A 78 -4.91 0.75 13.86
N GLN A 79 -4.81 2.08 13.93
CA GLN A 79 -5.40 2.83 15.05
C GLN A 79 -6.93 2.75 15.05
N ILE A 80 -7.56 2.77 13.88
CA ILE A 80 -9.01 2.61 13.75
C ILE A 80 -9.41 1.16 14.12
N ASP A 81 -8.69 0.15 13.61
CA ASP A 81 -8.93 -1.26 13.93
C ASP A 81 -8.95 -1.51 15.44
N ARG A 82 -7.96 -0.96 16.17
CA ARG A 82 -7.88 -1.06 17.64
C ARG A 82 -9.09 -0.45 18.35
N ARG A 83 -9.64 0.65 17.82
CA ARG A 83 -10.82 1.29 18.41
C ARG A 83 -12.10 0.50 18.12
N ILE A 84 -12.20 -0.12 16.96
CA ILE A 84 -13.31 -1.03 16.65
C ILE A 84 -13.23 -2.28 17.53
N ALA A 85 -12.04 -2.85 17.73
CA ALA A 85 -11.83 -3.96 18.64
C ALA A 85 -12.21 -3.61 20.09
N ALA A 86 -11.86 -2.40 20.55
CA ALA A 86 -12.28 -1.90 21.85
C ALA A 86 -13.82 -1.76 21.94
N PHE A 87 -14.47 -1.22 20.93
CA PHE A 87 -15.94 -1.17 20.86
C PHE A 87 -16.59 -2.57 20.99
N ILE A 88 -16.02 -3.59 20.34
CA ILE A 88 -16.53 -4.97 20.45
C ILE A 88 -16.34 -5.52 21.87
N THR A 89 -15.12 -5.43 22.39
CA THR A 89 -14.72 -6.09 23.64
C THR A 89 -15.17 -5.35 24.89
N GLN A 90 -15.02 -4.02 24.93
CA GLN A 90 -15.35 -3.19 26.08
C GLN A 90 -16.87 -2.97 26.20
N ASP A 91 -17.57 -2.80 25.09
CA ASP A 91 -19.02 -2.57 25.11
C ASP A 91 -19.83 -3.89 25.00
N GLY A 92 -19.14 -5.04 25.00
CA GLY A 92 -19.74 -6.36 24.94
C GLY A 92 -20.61 -6.58 23.69
N ARG A 93 -20.15 -6.07 22.53
CA ARG A 93 -20.92 -6.16 21.28
C ARG A 93 -20.56 -7.42 20.51
N PRO A 94 -21.52 -8.09 19.87
CA PRO A 94 -21.24 -9.15 18.92
C PRO A 94 -20.29 -8.67 17.82
N ILE A 95 -19.35 -9.51 17.40
CA ILE A 95 -18.41 -9.17 16.32
C ILE A 95 -19.16 -8.83 15.01
N SER A 96 -20.33 -9.42 14.79
CA SER A 96 -21.21 -9.15 13.65
C SER A 96 -21.72 -7.70 13.58
N ASN A 97 -21.61 -6.91 14.66
CA ASN A 97 -21.99 -5.50 14.63
C ASN A 97 -21.22 -4.70 13.57
N VAL A 98 -19.97 -5.07 13.29
CA VAL A 98 -19.14 -4.38 12.27
C VAL A 98 -19.61 -4.67 10.84
N ASP A 99 -20.34 -5.76 10.64
CA ASP A 99 -20.96 -6.11 9.38
C ASP A 99 -22.31 -5.41 9.16
N GLY A 100 -22.90 -4.85 10.22
CA GLY A 100 -24.19 -4.17 10.18
C GLY A 100 -24.15 -2.87 9.38
N GLU A 101 -25.21 -2.63 8.59
CA GLU A 101 -25.30 -1.46 7.69
C GLU A 101 -25.19 -0.13 8.43
N GLY A 102 -25.81 -0.03 9.62
CA GLY A 102 -25.71 1.18 10.45
C GLY A 102 -24.27 1.49 10.89
N PHE A 103 -23.50 0.47 11.25
CA PHE A 103 -22.10 0.64 11.65
C PHE A 103 -21.23 1.02 10.45
N LYS A 104 -21.40 0.34 9.31
CA LYS A 104 -20.71 0.67 8.05
C LYS A 104 -21.00 2.11 7.60
N SER A 105 -22.26 2.52 7.67
CA SER A 105 -22.70 3.88 7.35
C SER A 105 -22.04 4.92 8.27
N LEU A 106 -22.02 4.66 9.59
CA LEU A 106 -21.35 5.52 10.57
C LEU A 106 -19.84 5.67 10.28
N ILE A 107 -19.15 4.55 10.05
CA ILE A 107 -17.71 4.56 9.78
C ILE A 107 -17.40 5.26 8.45
N ASN A 108 -18.18 5.00 7.40
CA ASN A 108 -18.00 5.69 6.12
C ASN A 108 -18.30 7.19 6.21
N PHE A 109 -19.26 7.62 7.04
CA PHE A 109 -19.52 9.04 7.32
C PHE A 109 -18.35 9.69 8.07
N LEU A 110 -17.86 9.05 9.14
CA LEU A 110 -16.78 9.60 9.97
C LEU A 110 -15.43 9.56 9.25
N LYS A 111 -15.15 8.49 8.51
CA LYS A 111 -13.88 8.19 7.85
C LYS A 111 -14.13 7.45 6.52
N PRO A 112 -14.50 8.17 5.45
CA PRO A 112 -14.82 7.57 4.15
C PRO A 112 -13.63 6.90 3.45
N GLU A 113 -12.40 7.24 3.85
CA GLU A 113 -11.13 6.67 3.37
C GLU A 113 -10.74 5.35 4.07
N TYR A 114 -11.43 5.01 5.16
CA TYR A 114 -11.21 3.75 5.89
C TYR A 114 -12.15 2.68 5.33
N ASP A 115 -11.55 1.58 4.90
CA ASP A 115 -12.28 0.40 4.44
C ASP A 115 -12.30 -0.62 5.57
N ILE A 116 -13.51 -0.98 5.99
CA ILE A 116 -13.76 -1.89 7.13
C ILE A 116 -13.48 -3.35 6.77
N GLU A 117 -12.71 -3.62 5.71
CA GLU A 117 -12.39 -4.95 5.19
C GLU A 117 -12.34 -5.95 6.36
N SER A 118 -13.04 -7.09 6.23
CA SER A 118 -13.31 -8.15 7.26
C SER A 118 -12.09 -8.66 8.09
N ARG A 119 -10.91 -8.05 7.89
CA ARG A 119 -9.65 -8.15 8.61
C ARG A 119 -9.73 -8.09 10.14
N ILE A 120 -10.84 -7.64 10.74
CA ILE A 120 -11.04 -7.68 12.20
C ILE A 120 -10.80 -9.11 12.72
N THR A 121 -11.21 -10.13 11.96
CA THR A 121 -10.99 -11.55 12.32
C THR A 121 -9.50 -11.91 12.40
N THR A 122 -8.65 -11.43 11.50
CA THR A 122 -7.20 -11.73 11.52
C THR A 122 -6.42 -11.00 12.61
N ALA A 123 -6.87 -9.83 13.06
CA ALA A 123 -6.19 -9.06 14.10
C ALA A 123 -6.52 -9.58 15.52
N LEU A 124 -7.70 -10.18 15.71
CA LEU A 124 -8.17 -10.70 17.00
C LEU A 124 -7.67 -12.12 17.34
N ILE A 125 -7.04 -12.83 16.39
CA ILE A 125 -6.58 -14.24 16.58
C ILE A 125 -5.08 -14.30 16.99
N LYS A 126 -4.40 -13.16 17.14
CA LYS A 126 -2.96 -13.09 17.48
C LYS A 126 -2.70 -12.60 18.91
N GLU A 127 -3.50 -13.09 19.87
CA GLU A 127 -3.08 -13.08 21.28
C GLU A 127 -2.36 -14.38 21.63
#